data_AF-A0A2N6A114-F1
#
_entry.id   AF-A0A2N6A114-F1
#
_cell.length_a   1.000
_cell.length_b   1.000
_cell.length_c   1.000
_cell.angle_alpha   90.00
_cell.angle_beta   90.00
_cell.angle_gamma   90.00
#
_symmetry.space_group_name_H-M   'P 1'
#
loop_
_entity.id
_entity.type
_entity.pdbx_description
1 polymer ?
#
loop_
_entity_poly.entity_id
_entity_poly.type
_entity_poly.pdbx_seq_one_letter_code
_entity_poly.pdbx_strand_id
1 'polypeptide(L)'
;MTPKKLKKIRWTARIIALLILALGLPFYFGYGNPLPFVNSEYTLAENVGLTAFPLILLGLALGWKYEKLGAYLIIIPMVVGFVVGIATEADFPSVFLIALVPAVLYLMAAYKN
;
A
#
# COMPACT_ATOMS: atom_id res chain seq x y z
N MET A 1 -16.72 -19.62 4.10
CA MET A 1 -15.52 -20.08 3.36
C MET A 1 -14.85 -21.17 4.19
N THR A 2 -14.37 -22.25 3.60
CA THR A 2 -13.76 -23.32 4.40
C THR A 2 -12.42 -22.87 4.99
N PRO A 3 -11.99 -23.40 6.15
CA PRO A 3 -10.69 -23.05 6.77
C PRO A 3 -9.51 -23.22 5.82
N LYS A 4 -9.55 -24.27 4.97
CA LYS A 4 -8.55 -24.54 3.93
C LYS A 4 -8.48 -23.42 2.88
N LYS A 5 -9.63 -22.87 2.46
CA LYS A 5 -9.69 -21.75 1.51
C LYS A 5 -9.17 -20.45 2.13
N LEU A 6 -9.54 -20.17 3.39
CA LEU A 6 -9.03 -18.99 4.12
C LEU A 6 -7.51 -19.03 4.28
N LYS A 7 -6.96 -20.20 4.66
CA LYS A 7 -5.50 -20.39 4.77
C LYS A 7 -4.78 -20.13 3.44
N LYS A 8 -5.35 -20.54 2.30
CA LYS A 8 -4.80 -20.24 0.98
C LYS A 8 -4.76 -18.74 0.71
N ILE A 9 -5.87 -18.03 0.92
CA ILE A 9 -5.96 -16.57 0.71
C ILE A 9 -4.89 -15.83 1.53
N ARG A 10 -4.75 -16.18 2.82
CA ARG A 10 -3.73 -15.58 3.70
C ARG A 10 -2.33 -15.72 3.16
N TRP A 11 -1.96 -16.95 2.77
CA TRP A 11 -0.61 -17.22 2.27
C TRP A 11 -0.38 -16.56 0.91
N THR A 12 -1.37 -16.54 0.03
CA THR A 12 -1.28 -15.79 -1.23
C THR A 12 -1.05 -14.29 -0.96
N ALA A 13 -1.82 -13.68 -0.05
CA ALA A 13 -1.64 -12.27 0.31
C ALA A 13 -0.23 -11.98 0.85
N ARG A 14 0.27 -12.83 1.75
CA ARG A 14 1.60 -12.69 2.36
C ARG A 14 2.74 -12.84 1.37
N ILE A 15 2.65 -13.81 0.45
CA ILE A 15 3.68 -14.01 -0.58
C ILE A 15 3.73 -12.79 -1.51
N ILE A 16 2.58 -12.30 -1.97
CA ILE A 16 2.51 -11.12 -2.83
C ILE A 16 3.04 -9.89 -2.08
N ALA A 17 2.63 -9.69 -0.81
CA ALA A 17 3.11 -8.60 0.01
C ALA A 17 4.63 -8.64 0.22
N LEU A 18 5.19 -9.83 0.46
CA LEU A 18 6.64 -10.03 0.57
C LEU A 18 7.37 -9.67 -0.72
N LEU A 19 6.85 -10.08 -1.88
CA LEU A 19 7.47 -9.74 -3.17
C LEU A 19 7.46 -8.22 -3.40
N ILE A 20 6.33 -7.56 -3.10
CA ILE A 20 6.23 -6.10 -3.22
C ILE A 20 7.16 -5.41 -2.22
N LEU A 21 7.27 -5.89 -0.97
CA LEU A 21 8.20 -5.33 0.01
C LEU A 21 9.66 -5.52 -0.41
N ALA A 22 10.02 -6.70 -0.92
CA ALA A 22 11.37 -7.01 -1.39
C ALA A 22 11.82 -6.08 -2.53
N LEU A 23 10.88 -5.64 -3.36
CA LEU A 23 11.15 -4.65 -4.41
C LEU A 23 11.00 -3.22 -3.91
N GLY A 24 9.98 -2.92 -3.11
CA GLY A 24 9.63 -1.57 -2.68
C GLY A 24 10.60 -0.97 -1.66
N LEU A 25 11.13 -1.77 -0.73
CA LEU A 25 12.06 -1.28 0.30
C LEU A 25 13.39 -0.80 -0.30
N PRO A 26 14.07 -1.54 -1.20
CA PRO A 26 15.26 -1.04 -1.87
C PRO A 26 15.02 0.27 -2.63
N PHE A 27 13.87 0.42 -3.30
CA PHE A 27 13.53 1.68 -3.98
C PHE A 27 13.31 2.80 -2.97
N TYR A 28 12.53 2.58 -1.92
CA TYR A 28 12.25 3.60 -0.89
C TYR A 28 13.52 4.15 -0.23
N PHE A 29 14.42 3.26 0.19
CA PHE A 29 15.68 3.66 0.82
C PHE A 29 16.75 4.10 -0.20
N GLY A 30 16.73 3.56 -1.42
CA GLY A 30 17.68 3.89 -2.48
C GLY A 30 17.54 5.31 -3.02
N TYR A 31 16.32 5.86 -3.04
CA TYR A 31 16.06 7.26 -3.41
C TYR A 31 16.34 8.28 -2.28
N GLY A 32 16.94 7.85 -1.17
CA GLY A 32 17.30 8.73 -0.06
C GLY A 32 16.14 9.11 0.86
N ASN A 33 15.02 8.36 0.79
CA ASN A 33 13.81 8.59 1.59
C ASN A 33 13.34 10.07 1.55
N PRO A 34 12.85 10.56 0.40
CA PRO A 34 12.27 11.88 0.31
C PRO A 34 11.07 11.98 1.25
N LEU A 35 11.26 12.67 2.38
CA LEU A 35 10.21 12.90 3.35
C LEU A 35 9.15 13.85 2.74
N PRO A 36 7.86 13.63 2.99
CA PRO A 36 6.84 14.58 2.57
C PRO A 36 7.00 15.88 3.36
N PHE A 37 6.65 17.01 2.74
CA PHE A 37 6.59 18.35 3.34
C PHE A 37 7.92 18.97 3.78
N VAL A 38 9.07 18.41 3.36
CA VAL A 38 10.40 18.98 3.68
C VAL A 38 10.91 19.98 2.65
N ASN A 39 10.37 19.94 1.43
CA ASN A 39 10.71 20.86 0.35
C ASN A 39 9.47 21.69 -0.02
N SER A 40 9.61 23.01 0.01
CA SER A 40 8.54 23.95 -0.35
C SER A 40 8.15 23.88 -1.83
N GLU A 41 9.03 23.34 -2.68
CA GLU A 41 8.78 23.16 -4.11
C GLU A 41 7.91 21.92 -4.40
N TYR A 42 7.68 21.04 -3.43
CA TYR A 42 6.82 19.89 -3.64
C TYR A 42 5.36 20.31 -3.80
N THR A 43 4.78 19.89 -4.91
CA THR A 43 3.35 19.97 -5.17
C THR A 43 2.56 19.17 -4.13
N LEU A 44 1.26 19.44 -4.05
CA LEU A 44 0.36 18.67 -3.19
C LEU A 44 0.37 17.18 -3.57
N ALA A 45 0.37 16.86 -4.87
CA ALA A 45 0.37 15.49 -5.36
C ALA A 45 1.65 14.73 -4.97
N GLU A 46 2.81 15.37 -5.08
CA GLU A 46 4.09 14.78 -4.66
C GLU A 46 4.09 14.49 -3.15
N ASN A 47 3.70 15.46 -2.33
CA ASN A 47 3.64 15.27 -0.87
C ASN A 47 2.69 14.13 -0.48
N VAL A 48 1.55 14.01 -1.16
CA VAL A 48 0.60 12.91 -0.94
C VAL A 48 1.19 11.58 -1.38
N GLY A 49 1.87 11.51 -2.53
CA GLY A 49 2.57 10.30 -2.99
C GLY A 49 3.67 9.86 -2.03
N LEU A 50 4.51 10.80 -1.59
CA LEU A 50 5.57 10.60 -0.61
C LEU A 50 5.05 10.14 0.76
N THR A 51 3.85 10.58 1.14
CA THR A 51 3.17 10.11 2.36
C THR A 51 2.54 8.73 2.16
N ALA A 52 1.93 8.48 1.00
CA ALA A 52 1.21 7.25 0.72
C ALA A 52 2.15 6.04 0.63
N PHE A 53 3.32 6.21 0.03
CA PHE A 53 4.24 5.10 -0.21
C PHE A 53 4.71 4.38 1.07
N PRO A 54 5.23 5.05 2.12
CA PRO A 54 5.59 4.37 3.37
C PRO A 54 4.38 3.75 4.08
N LEU A 55 3.19 4.37 4.00
CA LEU A 55 1.97 3.78 4.56
C LEU A 55 1.59 2.48 3.85
N ILE A 56 1.72 2.43 2.52
CA ILE A 56 1.50 1.21 1.74
C ILE A 56 2.50 0.12 2.16
N LEU A 57 3.79 0.45 2.29
CA LEU A 57 4.81 -0.52 2.76
C LEU A 57 4.50 -1.04 4.17
N LEU A 58 4.10 -0.14 5.09
CA LEU A 58 3.67 -0.52 6.43
C LEU A 58 2.42 -1.42 6.38
N GLY A 59 1.45 -1.12 5.53
CA GLY A 59 0.25 -1.92 5.35
C GLY A 59 0.55 -3.33 4.85
N LEU A 60 1.49 -3.46 3.90
CA LEU A 60 1.95 -4.75 3.39
C LEU A 60 2.56 -5.63 4.49
N ALA A 61 3.40 -5.02 5.34
CA ALA A 61 4.06 -5.72 6.45
C ALA A 61 3.09 -6.05 7.60
N LEU A 62 2.32 -5.07 8.07
CA LEU A 62 1.40 -5.23 9.20
C LEU A 62 0.22 -6.14 8.88
N GLY A 63 -0.22 -6.19 7.62
CA GLY A 63 -1.30 -7.07 7.17
C GLY A 63 -1.05 -8.56 7.41
N TRP A 64 0.21 -8.95 7.64
CA TRP A 64 0.55 -10.33 7.99
C TRP A 64 -0.11 -10.80 9.29
N LYS A 65 -0.15 -9.92 10.30
CA LYS A 65 -0.75 -10.16 11.63
C LYS A 65 -2.10 -9.46 11.77
N TYR A 66 -2.22 -8.24 11.27
CA TYR A 66 -3.38 -7.38 11.42
C TYR A 66 -4.03 -7.10 10.05
N GLU A 67 -4.68 -8.11 9.49
CA GLU A 67 -5.20 -8.12 8.11
C GLU A 67 -6.05 -6.87 7.79
N LYS A 68 -7.00 -6.52 8.66
CA LYS A 68 -7.88 -5.35 8.46
C LYS A 68 -7.10 -4.03 8.46
N LEU A 69 -6.17 -3.86 9.40
CA LEU A 69 -5.35 -2.66 9.51
C LEU A 69 -4.40 -2.54 8.32
N GLY A 70 -3.73 -3.63 7.95
CA GLY A 70 -2.81 -3.65 6.81
C GLY A 70 -3.52 -3.29 5.51
N ALA A 71 -4.74 -3.79 5.29
CA ALA A 71 -5.52 -3.40 4.13
C ALA A 71 -5.90 -1.92 4.11
N TYR A 72 -6.34 -1.35 5.23
CA TYR A 72 -6.69 0.07 5.30
C TYR A 72 -5.49 1.00 5.09
N LEU A 73 -4.32 0.63 5.61
CA LEU A 73 -3.07 1.34 5.38
C LEU A 73 -2.64 1.35 3.91
N ILE A 74 -3.16 0.46 3.08
CA ILE A 74 -2.93 0.46 1.63
C ILE A 74 -4.05 1.20 0.90
N ILE A 75 -5.31 0.84 1.18
CA ILE A 75 -6.47 1.34 0.43
C ILE A 75 -6.69 2.83 0.67
N ILE A 76 -6.61 3.31 1.91
CA ILE A 76 -6.90 4.71 2.22
C ILE A 76 -5.91 5.63 1.50
N PRO A 77 -4.58 5.45 1.61
CA PRO A 77 -3.63 6.28 0.88
C PRO A 77 -3.76 6.18 -0.63
N MET A 78 -4.11 5.00 -1.16
CA MET A 78 -4.39 4.82 -2.59
C MET A 78 -5.59 5.66 -3.06
N VAL A 79 -6.69 5.63 -2.31
CA VAL A 79 -7.89 6.43 -2.64
C VAL A 79 -7.58 7.93 -2.54
N VAL A 80 -6.91 8.35 -1.46
CA VAL A 80 -6.52 9.77 -1.28
C VAL A 80 -5.59 10.22 -2.40
N GLY A 81 -4.56 9.43 -2.72
CA GLY A 81 -3.62 9.72 -3.80
C GLY A 81 -4.30 9.83 -5.16
N PHE A 82 -5.26 8.95 -5.45
CA PHE A 82 -6.02 9.00 -6.70
C PHE A 82 -6.95 10.23 -6.77
N VAL A 83 -7.65 10.55 -5.68
CA VAL A 83 -8.50 11.75 -5.61
C VAL A 83 -7.68 13.03 -5.79
N VAL A 84 -6.52 13.11 -5.12
CA VAL A 84 -5.60 14.25 -5.25
C VAL A 84 -5.04 14.33 -6.67
N GLY A 85 -4.61 13.21 -7.25
CA GLY A 85 -4.11 13.17 -8.63
C GLY A 85 -5.12 13.70 -9.64
N ILE A 86 -6.39 13.29 -9.53
CA ILE A 86 -7.47 13.84 -10.36
C ILE A 86 -7.66 15.34 -10.10
N ALA A 87 -7.71 15.75 -8.83
CA ALA A 87 -7.98 17.15 -8.46
C ALA A 87 -6.86 18.12 -8.88
N THR A 88 -5.62 17.64 -8.99
CA THR A 88 -4.45 18.45 -9.36
C THR A 88 -3.95 18.16 -10.78
N GLU A 89 -4.69 17.37 -11.57
CA GLU A 89 -4.27 16.90 -12.91
C GLU A 89 -2.87 16.25 -12.91
N ALA A 90 -2.49 15.65 -11.78
CA ALA A 90 -1.19 15.02 -11.60
C ALA A 90 -1.28 13.51 -11.82
N ASP A 91 -0.27 12.95 -12.46
CA ASP A 91 -0.17 11.51 -12.64
C ASP A 91 0.09 10.82 -11.29
N PHE A 92 -0.83 9.96 -10.88
CA PHE A 92 -0.60 9.07 -9.75
C PHE A 92 0.10 7.79 -10.24
N PRO A 93 1.24 7.36 -9.64
CA PRO A 93 1.97 6.20 -10.10
C PRO A 93 1.12 4.92 -10.07
N SER A 94 0.73 4.46 -11.26
CA SER A 94 -0.12 3.27 -11.44
C SER A 94 0.54 1.99 -10.89
N VAL A 95 1.87 1.98 -10.76
CA VAL A 95 2.63 0.88 -10.15
C VAL A 95 2.14 0.56 -8.72
N PHE A 96 1.65 1.54 -7.97
CA PHE A 96 1.13 1.32 -6.61
C PHE A 96 -0.18 0.52 -6.58
N LEU A 97 -0.90 0.42 -7.70
CA LEU A 97 -2.12 -0.39 -7.79
C LEU A 97 -1.86 -1.87 -7.52
N ILE A 98 -0.63 -2.36 -7.73
CA ILE A 98 -0.27 -3.75 -7.42
C ILE A 98 -0.44 -4.07 -5.93
N ALA A 99 -0.29 -3.08 -5.05
CA ALA A 99 -0.47 -3.23 -3.61
C ALA A 99 -1.94 -3.45 -3.22
N LEU A 100 -2.90 -3.12 -4.09
CA LEU A 100 -4.31 -3.41 -3.83
C LEU A 100 -4.60 -4.91 -3.84
N VAL A 101 -3.81 -5.72 -4.54
CA VAL A 101 -3.99 -7.18 -4.58
C VAL A 101 -3.88 -7.80 -3.18
N PRO A 102 -2.77 -7.65 -2.43
CA PRO A 102 -2.70 -8.15 -1.06
C PRO A 102 -3.69 -7.43 -0.13
N ALA A 103 -4.00 -6.14 -0.34
CA ALA A 103 -4.97 -5.42 0.49
C ALA A 103 -6.39 -6.01 0.41
N VAL A 104 -6.86 -6.34 -0.80
CA VAL A 104 -8.17 -6.99 -1.00
C VAL A 104 -8.16 -8.38 -0.37
N LEU A 105 -7.09 -9.16 -0.55
CA LEU A 105 -6.97 -10.48 0.07
C LEU A 105 -6.94 -10.41 1.60
N TYR A 106 -6.27 -9.40 2.17
CA TYR A 106 -6.30 -9.12 3.61
C TYR A 106 -7.71 -8.78 4.09
N LEU A 107 -8.48 -7.93 3.40
CA LEU A 107 -9.89 -7.67 3.77
C LEU A 107 -10.73 -8.94 3.71
N MET A 108 -10.60 -9.73 2.64
CA MET A 108 -11.33 -11.00 2.50
C MET A 108 -11.03 -11.95 3.65
N ALA A 109 -9.77 -12.02 4.09
CA ALA A 109 -9.36 -12.84 5.22
C ALA A 109 -9.88 -12.28 6.55
N ALA A 110 -9.88 -10.96 6.73
CA ALA A 110 -10.28 -10.28 7.94
C ALA A 110 -11.79 -10.40 8.24
N TYR A 111 -12.66 -10.28 7.24
CA TYR A 111 -14.13 -10.36 7.44
C TYR A 111 -14.65 -11.78 7.66
N LYS A 112 -13.77 -12.79 7.63
CA LYS A 112 -14.11 -14.20 7.86
C LYS A 112 -13.35 -14.80 9.05
N ASN A 113 -12.61 -13.97 9.79
CA ASN A 113 -12.06 -14.31 11.09
C ASN A 113 -13.10 -14.23 12.19
#